data_AF-A0A916EI09-F1
#
_entry.id   AF-A0A916EI09-F1
#
_cell.length_a   1.000
_cell.length_b   1.000
_cell.length_c   1.000
_cell.angle_alpha   90.00
_cell.angle_beta   90.00
_cell.angle_gamma   90.00
#
_symmetry.space_group_name_H-M   'P 1'
#
loop_
_entity.id
_entity.type
_entity.pdbx_description
1 polymer ?
#
loop_
_entity_poly.entity_id
_entity_poly.type
_entity_poly.pdbx_seq_one_letter_code
_entity_poly.pdbx_strand_id
1 'polypeptide(L)'
;MDSPLNYKIVSHNLYRGSDALERFVLKIEEELLAIQEDLSAPAEMIIAPGDLKAYNKATECWICKKPFLKPAPEVVQKLEEAKYNLLEIKEWESCIKKEHPEKKEAQKTY
;
A
#
# COMPACT_ATOMS: atom_id res chain seq x y z
N MET A 1 -19.63 14.21 -13.30
CA MET A 1 -18.60 13.53 -12.50
C MET A 1 -18.50 14.32 -11.22
N ASP A 2 -19.41 14.02 -10.30
CA ASP A 2 -19.44 14.67 -8.99
C ASP A 2 -18.37 13.99 -8.13
N SER A 3 -17.34 14.75 -7.74
CA SER A 3 -16.30 14.25 -6.85
C SER A 3 -16.94 13.74 -5.55
N PRO A 4 -16.67 12.51 -5.09
CA PRO A 4 -17.24 11.97 -3.85
C PRO A 4 -16.58 12.53 -2.59
N LEU A 5 -15.63 13.45 -2.73
CA LEU A 5 -15.00 14.14 -1.61
C LEU A 5 -15.93 15.23 -1.08
N ASN A 6 -17.02 14.77 -0.45
CA ASN A 6 -17.86 15.55 0.44
C ASN A 6 -17.04 15.86 1.71
N TYR A 7 -16.01 16.71 1.61
CA TYR A 7 -15.47 17.32 2.81
C TYR A 7 -16.55 18.28 3.32
N LYS A 8 -17.37 17.79 4.25
CA LYS A 8 -18.23 18.65 5.04
C LYS A 8 -17.27 19.62 5.73
N ILE A 9 -17.31 20.90 5.39
CA ILE A 9 -16.56 21.92 6.13
C ILE A 9 -17.18 21.93 7.54
N VAL A 10 -16.62 21.11 8.45
CA VAL A 10 -17.30 20.76 9.71
C VAL A 10 -17.34 21.92 10.69
N SER A 11 -16.49 22.94 10.56
CA SER A 11 -16.59 24.11 11.44
C SER A 11 -15.80 25.31 10.93
N HIS A 12 -16.39 26.50 11.02
CA HIS A 12 -15.62 27.74 11.09
C HIS A 12 -15.14 27.90 12.53
N ASN A 13 -14.11 27.14 12.91
CA ASN A 13 -13.39 27.41 14.15
C ASN A 13 -12.67 28.75 14.00
N LEU A 14 -13.33 29.84 14.40
CA LEU A 14 -12.70 31.15 14.48
C LEU A 14 -11.80 31.15 15.70
N TYR A 15 -10.51 30.89 15.49
CA TYR A 15 -9.48 30.98 16.51
C TYR A 15 -9.41 32.43 17.03
N ARG A 16 -9.57 32.62 18.35
CA ARG A 16 -9.54 33.92 19.03
C ARG A 16 -8.67 33.82 20.27
N GLY A 17 -8.07 34.94 20.68
CA GLY A 17 -7.14 35.01 21.81
C GLY A 17 -5.72 35.34 21.37
N SER A 18 -4.85 35.66 22.33
CA SER A 18 -3.44 35.92 22.08
C SER A 18 -2.67 34.69 21.58
N ASP A 19 -3.21 33.50 21.82
CA ASP A 19 -2.67 32.19 21.45
C ASP A 19 -3.35 31.57 20.21
N ALA A 20 -4.17 32.35 19.50
CA ALA A 20 -4.95 31.87 18.36
C ALA A 20 -4.09 31.22 17.26
N LEU A 21 -2.93 31.81 16.97
CA LEU A 21 -2.00 31.29 15.96
C LEU A 21 -1.41 29.94 16.36
N GLU A 22 -0.99 29.81 17.62
CA GLU A 22 -0.41 28.57 18.15
C GLU A 22 -1.40 27.42 18.08
N ARG A 23 -2.66 27.65 18.49
CA ARG A 23 -3.74 26.66 18.40
C ARG A 23 -4.08 26.26 16.97
N PHE A 24 -4.00 27.21 16.03
CA PHE A 24 -4.24 26.92 14.62
C PHE A 24 -3.14 26.03 14.04
N VAL A 25 -1.87 26.37 14.32
CA VAL A 25 -0.72 25.57 13.85
C VAL A 25 -0.76 24.17 14.45
N LEU A 26 -0.97 24.04 15.76
CA LEU A 26 -1.08 22.75 16.43
C LEU A 26 -2.14 21.86 15.77
N LYS A 27 -3.30 22.44 15.44
CA LYS A 27 -4.39 21.69 14.80
C LYS A 27 -4.02 21.20 13.41
N ILE A 28 -3.31 22.00 12.63
CA ILE A 28 -2.80 21.59 11.31
C ILE A 28 -1.80 20.45 11.45
N GLU A 29 -0.89 20.54 12.42
CA GLU A 29 0.10 19.49 12.65
C GLU A 29 -0.55 18.16 13.05
N GLU A 30 -1.55 18.20 13.93
CA GLU A 30 -2.36 17.02 14.30
C GLU A 30 -3.08 16.41 13.08
N GLU A 31 -3.73 17.23 12.26
CA GLU A 31 -4.42 16.75 11.06
C GLU A 31 -3.45 16.17 10.03
N LEU A 32 -2.28 16.78 9.87
CA LEU A 32 -1.23 16.30 8.97
C LEU A 32 -0.71 14.93 9.42
N LEU A 33 -0.49 14.75 10.73
CA LEU A 33 -0.08 13.45 11.30
C LEU A 33 -1.14 12.38 11.05
N ALA A 34 -2.43 12.70 11.25
CA ALA A 34 -3.52 11.76 11.00
C ALA A 34 -3.61 11.34 9.53
N ILE A 35 -3.46 12.30 8.59
CA ILE A 35 -3.43 12.01 7.15
C ILE A 35 -2.21 11.15 6.80
N GLN A 36 -1.04 11.47 7.36
CA GLN A 36 0.18 10.70 7.08
C GLN A 36 0.08 9.27 7.60
N GLU A 37 -0.51 9.07 8.78
CA GLU A 37 -0.77 7.73 9.33
C GLU A 37 -1.70 6.93 8.42
N ASP A 38 -2.81 7.53 7.98
CA ASP A 38 -3.78 6.91 7.06
C ASP A 38 -3.13 6.55 5.71
N LEU A 39 -2.35 7.46 5.12
CA LEU A 39 -1.63 7.23 3.86
C LEU A 39 -0.47 6.23 3.98
N SER A 40 0.05 6.00 5.19
CA SER A 40 1.10 5.01 5.43
C SER A 40 0.55 3.59 5.51
N ALA A 41 -0.75 3.43 5.73
CA ALA A 41 -1.40 2.13 5.74
C ALA A 41 -1.43 1.53 4.31
N PRO A 42 -1.02 0.26 4.12
CA PRO A 42 -1.18 -0.41 2.84
C PRO A 42 -2.66 -0.49 2.46
N ALA A 43 -3.02 0.15 1.35
CA ALA A 43 -4.36 0.07 0.78
C ALA A 43 -4.39 -0.87 -0.42
N GLU A 44 -5.50 -1.60 -0.59
CA GLU A 44 -5.71 -2.41 -1.79
C GLU A 44 -5.84 -1.49 -3.00
N MET A 45 -5.08 -1.79 -4.05
CA MET A 45 -5.09 -0.97 -5.26
C MET A 45 -6.38 -1.22 -6.04
N ILE A 46 -7.32 -0.28 -6.00
CA ILE A 46 -8.55 -0.34 -6.80
C ILE A 46 -8.21 0.09 -8.23
N ILE A 47 -7.92 -0.89 -9.09
CA ILE A 47 -7.66 -0.64 -10.51
C ILE A 47 -8.84 -1.17 -11.32
N ALA A 48 -9.47 -0.33 -12.14
CA ALA A 48 -10.47 -0.79 -13.08
C ALA A 48 -9.83 -1.73 -14.12
N PRO A 49 -10.55 -2.74 -14.67
CA PRO A 49 -9.97 -3.69 -15.62
C PRO A 49 -9.31 -3.02 -16.85
N GLY A 50 -9.86 -1.88 -17.30
CA GLY A 50 -9.30 -1.08 -18.39
C GLY A 50 -7.93 -0.46 -18.02
N ASP A 51 -7.83 0.11 -16.82
CA ASP A 51 -6.61 0.74 -16.33
C ASP A 51 -5.52 -0.30 -16.05
N LEU A 52 -5.89 -1.49 -15.57
CA LEU A 52 -4.95 -2.59 -15.37
C LEU A 52 -4.34 -3.04 -16.72
N LYS A 53 -5.16 -3.09 -17.77
CA LYS A 53 -4.70 -3.40 -19.12
C LYS A 53 -3.77 -2.32 -19.68
N ALA A 54 -4.06 -1.04 -19.42
CA ALA A 54 -3.21 0.06 -19.82
C ALA A 54 -1.88 0.06 -19.05
N TYR A 55 -1.93 -0.17 -17.74
CA TYR A 55 -0.77 -0.30 -16.86
C TYR A 55 0.16 -1.42 -17.33
N ASN A 56 -0.36 -2.62 -17.57
CA ASN A 56 0.44 -3.76 -18.01
C ASN A 56 1.03 -3.59 -19.42
N LYS A 57 0.50 -2.68 -20.23
CA LYS A 57 1.01 -2.35 -21.56
C LYS A 57 1.95 -1.15 -21.57
N ALA A 58 2.08 -0.44 -20.45
CA ALA A 58 2.89 0.76 -20.37
C ALA A 58 4.36 0.38 -20.60
N THR A 59 4.98 1.03 -21.59
CA THR A 59 6.40 0.83 -21.93
C THR A 59 7.25 2.03 -21.52
N GLU A 60 6.63 3.12 -21.09
CA GLU A 60 7.28 4.37 -20.69
C GLU A 60 6.59 5.02 -19.50
N CYS A 61 7.36 5.80 -18.75
CA CYS A 61 6.88 6.59 -17.63
C CYS A 61 6.05 7.78 -18.13
N TRP A 62 4.81 7.91 -17.64
CA TRP A 62 3.94 9.03 -18.01
C TRP A 62 4.51 10.41 -17.62
N ILE A 63 5.28 10.48 -16.52
CA ILE A 63 5.83 11.72 -15.97
C ILE A 63 7.08 12.15 -16.75
N CYS A 64 8.09 11.29 -16.84
CA CYS A 64 9.39 11.66 -17.43
C CYS A 64 9.59 11.19 -18.87
N LYS A 65 8.61 10.48 -19.45
CA LYS A 65 8.62 9.95 -20.83
C LYS A 65 9.80 9.01 -21.16
N LYS A 66 10.49 8.50 -20.13
CA LYS A 66 11.57 7.52 -20.30
C LYS A 66 11.00 6.10 -20.37
N PRO A 67 11.57 5.20 -21.20
CA PRO A 67 11.14 3.81 -21.25
C PRO A 67 11.40 3.12 -19.91
N PHE A 68 10.50 2.20 -19.54
CA PHE A 68 10.76 1.30 -18.43
C PHE A 68 11.85 0.30 -18.81
N LEU A 69 12.74 0.02 -17.86
CA LEU A 69 13.74 -1.04 -18.03
C LEU A 69 13.00 -2.38 -18.08
N LYS A 70 13.02 -3.03 -19.25
CA LYS A 70 12.57 -4.41 -19.34
C LYS A 70 13.59 -5.27 -18.59
N PRO A 71 13.17 -6.09 -17.62
CA PRO A 71 14.07 -7.06 -17.01
C PRO A 71 14.65 -7.95 -18.10
N ALA A 72 15.92 -8.33 -17.94
CA ALA A 72 16.51 -9.33 -18.82
C ALA A 72 15.69 -10.64 -18.73
N PRO A 73 15.54 -11.40 -19.81
CA PRO A 73 14.75 -12.64 -19.82
C PRO A 73 15.12 -13.60 -18.67
N GLU A 74 16.42 -13.65 -18.32
CA GLU A 74 16.93 -14.48 -17.23
C GLU A 74 16.40 -14.06 -15.86
N VAL A 75 16.15 -12.76 -15.66
CA VAL A 75 15.57 -12.22 -14.42
C VAL A 75 14.09 -12.57 -14.31
N VAL A 76 13.35 -12.49 -15.42
CA VAL A 76 11.94 -12.89 -15.48
C VAL A 76 11.80 -14.38 -15.15
N GLN A 77 12.63 -15.22 -15.77
CA GLN A 77 12.62 -16.67 -15.55
C GLN A 77 12.90 -17.02 -14.07
N LYS A 78 13.93 -16.40 -13.46
CA LYS A 78 14.26 -16.61 -12.04
C LYS A 78 13.13 -16.18 -11.10
N LEU A 79 12.41 -15.11 -11.44
CA LEU A 79 11.26 -14.65 -10.66
C LEU A 79 10.07 -15.61 -10.76
N GLU A 80 9.81 -16.17 -11.94
CA GLU A 80 8.77 -17.18 -12.13
C GLU A 80 9.09 -18.47 -11.37
N GLU A 81 10.33 -18.94 -11.43
CA GLU A 81 10.81 -20.09 -10.67
C GLU A 81 10.71 -19.85 -9.15
N ALA A 82 11.17 -18.68 -8.67
CA ALA A 82 11.07 -18.33 -7.25
C ALA A 82 9.61 -18.25 -6.78
N LYS A 83 8.70 -17.74 -7.61
CA LYS A 83 7.26 -17.70 -7.32
C LYS A 83 6.68 -19.11 -7.19
N TYR A 84 7.05 -20.03 -8.08
CA TYR A 84 6.62 -21.42 -8.02
C TYR A 84 7.15 -22.11 -6.75
N ASN A 85 8.44 -21.95 -6.45
CA ASN A 85 9.05 -22.53 -5.25
C ASN A 85 8.39 -22.01 -3.96
N LEU A 86 8.04 -20.72 -3.91
CA LEU A 86 7.31 -20.13 -2.79
C LEU A 86 5.90 -20.71 -2.60
N LEU A 87 5.21 -21.03 -3.70
CA LEU A 87 3.90 -21.69 -3.65
C LEU A 87 4.03 -23.10 -3.08
N GLU A 88 5.00 -23.88 -3.55
CA GLU A 88 5.25 -25.25 -3.08
C GLU A 88 5.60 -25.27 -1.58
N ILE A 89 6.46 -24.35 -1.12
CA ILE A 89 6.80 -24.21 0.31
C ILE A 89 5.55 -23.89 1.13
N LYS A 90 4.70 -22.97 0.67
CA LYS A 90 3.45 -22.62 1.38
C LYS A 90 2.48 -23.78 1.48
N GLU A 91 2.35 -24.58 0.41
CA GLU A 91 1.53 -25.79 0.41
C GLU A 91 2.09 -26.82 1.40
N TRP A 92 3.40 -27.06 1.36
CA TRP A 92 4.08 -27.98 2.27
C TRP A 92 3.92 -27.57 3.74
N GLU A 93 4.13 -26.28 4.04
CA GLU A 93 3.86 -25.74 5.38
C GLU A 93 2.41 -25.92 5.81
N SER A 94 1.45 -25.73 4.89
CA SER A 94 0.03 -25.95 5.19
C SER A 94 -0.27 -27.41 5.49
N CYS A 95 0.38 -28.36 4.83
CA CYS A 95 0.23 -29.79 5.11
C CYS A 95 0.80 -30.15 6.48
N ILE A 96 2.02 -29.69 6.80
CA ILE A 96 2.63 -29.93 8.12
C ILE A 96 1.80 -29.30 9.24
N LYS A 97 1.27 -28.09 9.04
CA LYS A 97 0.41 -27.43 10.03
C LYS A 97 -0.90 -28.19 10.30
N LYS A 98 -1.39 -28.98 9.33
CA LYS A 98 -2.58 -29.85 9.50
C LYS A 98 -2.24 -31.16 10.20
N GLU A 99 -1.09 -31.75 9.86
CA GLU A 99 -0.65 -33.04 10.43
C GLU A 99 -0.07 -32.92 11.84
N HIS A 100 0.53 -31.79 12.19
CA HIS A 100 1.18 -31.55 13.49
C HIS A 100 0.87 -30.16 14.07
N PRO A 101 -0.30 -29.96 14.70
CA PRO A 101 -0.72 -28.65 15.22
C PRO A 101 0.18 -28.12 16.36
N GLU A 102 0.84 -29.02 17.11
CA GLU A 102 1.72 -28.68 18.25
C GLU A 102 3.02 -27.95 17.84
N LYS A 103 3.46 -28.07 16.58
CA LYS A 103 4.66 -27.39 16.07
C LYS A 103 4.46 -25.87 15.85
N LYS A 104 3.24 -25.34 16.00
CA LYS A 104 2.96 -23.89 15.91
C LYS A 104 3.61 -23.07 17.02
N GLU A 105 3.81 -23.65 18.21
CA GLU A 105 4.32 -22.89 19.36
C GLU A 105 5.83 -22.75 19.35
N ALA A 106 6.57 -23.74 18.86
CA ALA A 106 8.04 -23.72 18.88
C ALA A 106 8.68 -22.75 17.87
N GLN A 107 7.94 -22.31 16.85
CA GLN A 107 8.46 -21.46 15.76
C GLN A 107 8.20 -19.95 15.97
N LYS A 108 7.42 -19.57 17.00
CA LYS A 108 7.15 -18.16 17.36
C LYS A 108 8.06 -17.60 18.46
N THR A 109 8.94 -18.42 19.03
CA THR A 109 9.71 -18.12 20.25
C THR A 109 11.18 -17.80 20.02
N TYR A 110 11.60 -17.54 18.78
CA TYR A 110 12.97 -17.11 18.45
C TYR A 110 12.95 -15.88 17.54
#